data_AF-A0A927RQC9-F1
#
_entry.id   AF-A0A927RQC9-F1
#
_cell.length_a   1.000
_cell.length_b   1.000
_cell.length_c   1.000
_cell.angle_alpha   90.00
_cell.angle_beta   90.00
_cell.angle_gamma   90.00
#
_symmetry.space_group_name_H-M   'P 1'
#
loop_
_entity.id
_entity.type
_entity.pdbx_description
1 polymer ?
#
loop_
_entity_poly.entity_id
_entity_poly.type
_entity_poly.pdbx_seq_one_letter_code
_entity_poly.pdbx_strand_id
1 'polypeptide(L)'
;MKKFFKLTALLVAVLAMTFVLTACGSSFGKVEKALEGIGYEKIESTSAADSYTSETDVPVEAACFKKVDGLNTNVVIVLEFEATEDMKEFYTDSEAFRGLIKDIQDEGSAEEFHKSLEDTGLAKGNCLVFSINPLEYNAVTTAIKNA
;
A
#
# COMPACT_ATOMS: atom_id res chain seq x y z
N MET A 1 36.74 -16.78 -31.62
CA MET A 1 35.63 -15.80 -31.63
C MET A 1 34.51 -16.37 -32.49
N LYS A 2 33.26 -16.59 -32.11
CA LYS A 2 32.46 -16.37 -30.89
C LYS A 2 31.51 -17.60 -30.78
N LYS A 3 31.83 -18.58 -29.92
CA LYS A 3 30.90 -19.69 -29.56
C LYS A 3 30.18 -19.43 -28.22
N PHE A 4 30.10 -18.15 -27.82
CA PHE A 4 29.58 -17.71 -26.52
C PHE A 4 28.08 -17.37 -26.50
N PHE A 5 27.31 -17.69 -27.56
CA PHE A 5 25.91 -17.26 -27.70
C PHE A 5 24.86 -18.33 -27.39
N LYS A 6 25.17 -19.36 -26.60
CA LYS A 6 24.19 -20.43 -26.28
C LYS A 6 24.04 -20.81 -24.80
N LEU A 7 24.58 -20.02 -23.87
CA LEU A 7 24.51 -20.33 -22.43
C LEU A 7 23.92 -19.22 -21.54
N THR A 8 23.45 -18.12 -22.12
CA THR A 8 22.83 -17.01 -21.35
C THR A 8 21.31 -17.04 -21.30
N ALA A 9 20.65 -17.94 -22.04
CA ALA A 9 19.18 -18.06 -21.99
C ALA A 9 18.65 -18.95 -20.85
N LEU A 10 19.53 -19.69 -20.15
CA LEU A 10 19.13 -20.65 -19.11
C LEU A 10 19.34 -20.16 -17.68
N LEU A 11 20.07 -19.05 -17.47
CA LEU A 11 20.37 -18.53 -16.12
C LEU A 11 19.46 -17.39 -15.68
N VAL A 12 18.65 -16.81 -16.58
CA VAL A 12 17.67 -15.77 -16.25
C VAL A 12 16.27 -16.36 -16.00
N ALA A 13 16.03 -17.61 -16.41
CA ALA A 13 14.76 -18.30 -16.20
C ALA A 13 14.56 -18.87 -14.78
N VAL A 14 15.56 -18.73 -13.89
CA VAL A 14 15.52 -19.28 -12.51
C VAL A 14 15.20 -18.21 -11.45
N LEU A 15 15.15 -16.92 -11.81
CA LEU A 15 14.68 -15.85 -10.92
C LEU A 15 13.15 -15.63 -10.98
N ALA A 16 12.44 -16.40 -11.81
CA ALA A 16 10.99 -16.24 -12.01
C ALA A 16 10.11 -17.11 -11.11
N MET A 17 10.66 -17.83 -10.12
CA MET A 17 9.84 -18.70 -9.24
C MET A 17 10.37 -18.76 -7.82
N THR A 18 10.18 -17.70 -7.04
CA THR A 18 9.76 -17.77 -5.63
C THR A 18 9.16 -16.43 -5.17
N PHE A 19 8.23 -15.85 -5.92
CA PHE A 19 7.15 -15.12 -5.27
C PHE A 19 6.00 -16.10 -5.22
N VAL A 20 5.93 -16.82 -4.10
CA VAL A 20 4.76 -17.58 -3.76
C VAL A 20 3.62 -16.56 -3.76
N LEU A 21 2.81 -16.62 -4.81
CA LEU A 21 1.45 -16.09 -4.83
C LEU A 21 0.73 -16.69 -3.62
N THR A 22 0.87 -16.09 -2.45
CA THR A 22 -0.07 -16.26 -1.34
C THR A 22 -1.31 -15.43 -1.65
N ALA A 23 -1.95 -15.75 -2.77
CA ALA A 23 -3.32 -15.35 -3.10
C ALA A 23 -4.34 -16.18 -2.28
N CYS A 24 -4.02 -16.46 -1.01
CA CYS A 24 -4.88 -17.14 -0.05
C CYS A 24 -4.85 -16.33 1.26
N GLY A 25 -5.35 -15.10 1.17
CA GLY A 25 -5.46 -14.11 2.24
C GLY A 25 -4.70 -12.82 1.91
N SER A 26 -5.12 -12.09 0.87
CA SER A 26 -4.55 -10.78 0.54
C SER A 26 -4.57 -9.89 1.78
N SER A 27 -3.50 -9.13 2.01
CA SER A 27 -3.44 -8.15 3.09
C SER A 27 -4.65 -7.21 3.02
N PHE A 28 -5.13 -6.94 1.80
CA PHE A 28 -6.37 -6.22 1.54
C PHE A 28 -7.57 -6.79 2.29
N GLY A 29 -7.83 -8.10 2.24
CA GLY A 29 -8.97 -8.70 2.94
C GLY A 29 -8.89 -8.57 4.47
N LYS A 30 -7.69 -8.42 5.04
CA LYS A 30 -7.49 -8.13 6.47
C LYS A 30 -7.74 -6.64 6.75
N VAL A 31 -7.21 -5.76 5.91
CA VAL A 31 -7.41 -4.31 5.98
C VAL A 31 -8.89 -3.96 5.86
N GLU A 32 -9.59 -4.52 4.86
CA GLU A 32 -11.02 -4.35 4.63
C GLU A 32 -11.82 -4.72 5.89
N LYS A 33 -11.59 -5.92 6.45
CA LYS A 33 -12.25 -6.35 7.69
C LYS A 33 -11.92 -5.46 8.89
N ALA A 34 -10.69 -4.97 8.99
CA ALA A 34 -10.29 -4.08 10.08
C ALA A 34 -11.02 -2.73 10.00
N LEU A 35 -11.15 -2.18 8.79
CA LEU A 35 -11.88 -0.95 8.51
C LEU A 35 -13.39 -1.12 8.75
N GLU A 36 -13.98 -2.21 8.26
CA GLU A 36 -15.37 -2.59 8.52
C GLU A 36 -15.63 -2.73 10.03
N GLY A 37 -14.70 -3.34 10.77
CA GLY A 37 -14.78 -3.51 12.22
C GLY A 37 -14.84 -2.19 13.00
N ILE A 38 -14.34 -1.09 12.44
CA ILE A 38 -14.41 0.26 13.03
C ILE A 38 -15.46 1.18 12.38
N GLY A 39 -16.34 0.59 11.55
CA GLY A 39 -17.54 1.24 11.00
C GLY A 39 -17.32 1.93 9.65
N TYR A 40 -16.29 1.58 8.90
CA TYR A 40 -16.11 2.04 7.53
C TYR A 40 -16.73 1.05 6.53
N GLU A 41 -17.26 1.57 5.43
CA GLU A 41 -17.85 0.79 4.34
C GLU A 41 -17.08 1.06 3.05
N LYS A 42 -16.76 -0.01 2.30
CA LYS A 42 -16.15 0.14 0.97
C LYS A 42 -17.11 0.87 0.03
N ILE A 43 -16.55 1.75 -0.81
CA ILE A 43 -17.29 2.47 -1.85
C ILE A 43 -16.68 2.22 -3.22
N GLU A 44 -17.53 2.27 -4.23
CA GLU A 44 -17.14 2.10 -5.64
C GLU A 44 -16.31 3.28 -6.20
N SER A 45 -16.28 4.41 -5.49
CA SER A 45 -15.59 5.61 -5.97
C SER A 45 -14.13 5.63 -5.52
N THR A 46 -13.20 5.59 -6.48
CA THR A 46 -11.75 5.74 -6.24
C THR A 46 -11.24 7.16 -6.51
N SER A 47 -12.12 8.11 -6.86
CA SER A 47 -11.73 9.47 -7.28
C SER A 47 -10.83 10.22 -6.28
N ALA A 48 -10.93 9.89 -5.00
CA ALA A 48 -10.05 10.45 -3.97
C ALA A 48 -8.66 9.82 -3.98
N ALA A 49 -8.53 8.56 -4.39
CA ALA A 49 -7.27 7.88 -4.58
C ALA A 49 -6.58 8.30 -5.89
N ASP A 50 -7.34 8.61 -6.94
CA ASP A 50 -6.80 9.01 -8.25
C ASP A 50 -5.82 10.19 -8.15
N SER A 51 -6.05 11.14 -7.23
CA SER A 51 -5.13 12.27 -7.02
C SER A 51 -3.77 11.88 -6.46
N TYR A 52 -3.67 10.73 -5.80
CA TYR A 52 -2.42 10.21 -5.25
C TYR A 52 -1.73 9.25 -6.23
N THR A 53 -2.51 8.51 -7.02
CA THR A 53 -1.97 7.54 -7.97
C THR A 53 -1.63 8.16 -9.32
N SER A 54 -2.12 9.36 -9.65
CA SER A 54 -1.79 10.03 -10.93
C SER A 54 -0.38 10.61 -11.01
N GLU A 55 0.33 10.72 -9.89
CA GLU A 55 1.70 11.28 -9.83
C GLU A 55 2.79 10.25 -10.16
N THR A 56 2.42 8.98 -10.34
CA THR A 56 3.35 7.85 -10.46
C THR A 56 2.86 6.84 -11.51
N ASP A 57 3.80 6.14 -12.14
CA ASP A 57 3.52 5.03 -13.06
C ASP A 57 3.50 3.67 -12.35
N VAL A 58 3.66 3.65 -11.02
CA VAL A 58 3.65 2.42 -10.21
C VAL A 58 2.26 1.77 -10.28
N PRO A 59 2.16 0.47 -10.68
CA PRO A 59 0.89 -0.22 -10.70
C PRO A 59 0.33 -0.38 -9.29
N VAL A 60 -0.89 0.12 -9.09
CA VAL A 60 -1.55 0.13 -7.78
C VAL A 60 -3.05 -0.04 -7.95
N GLU A 61 -3.64 -0.91 -7.13
CA GLU A 61 -5.10 -1.00 -7.01
C GLU A 61 -5.56 -0.12 -5.85
N ALA A 62 -6.52 0.76 -6.12
CA ALA A 62 -7.06 1.67 -5.12
C ALA A 62 -8.45 1.24 -4.66
N ALA A 63 -8.69 1.32 -3.36
CA ALA A 63 -10.02 1.23 -2.76
C ALA A 63 -10.26 2.41 -1.81
N CYS A 64 -11.51 2.85 -1.75
CA CYS A 64 -11.93 3.85 -0.78
C CYS A 64 -12.96 3.26 0.18
N PHE A 65 -12.90 3.73 1.42
CA PHE A 65 -13.77 3.34 2.50
C PHE A 65 -14.33 4.61 3.14
N LYS A 66 -15.64 4.67 3.36
CA LYS A 66 -16.30 5.82 3.99
C LYS A 66 -16.87 5.45 5.35
N LYS A 67 -16.86 6.41 6.27
CA LYS A 67 -17.62 6.36 7.51
C LYS A 67 -18.38 7.66 7.68
N VAL A 68 -19.67 7.58 7.94
CA VAL A 68 -20.51 8.75 8.20
C VAL A 68 -20.79 8.83 9.69
N ASP A 69 -20.42 9.94 10.32
CA ASP A 69 -20.69 10.22 11.72
C ASP A 69 -21.37 11.59 11.86
N GLY A 70 -22.70 11.57 11.95
CA GLY A 70 -23.53 12.78 11.90
C GLY A 70 -23.39 13.52 10.57
N LEU A 71 -22.81 14.73 10.61
CA LEU A 71 -22.54 15.55 9.42
C LEU A 71 -21.14 15.33 8.84
N ASN A 72 -20.28 14.56 9.51
CA ASN A 72 -18.92 14.30 9.06
C ASN A 72 -18.90 13.07 8.15
N THR A 73 -18.23 13.20 7.00
CA THR A 73 -17.89 12.06 6.14
C THR A 73 -16.38 11.88 6.19
N ASN A 74 -15.96 10.74 6.71
CA ASN A 74 -14.57 10.32 6.79
C ASN A 74 -14.27 9.36 5.65
N VAL A 75 -13.10 9.51 5.03
CA VAL A 75 -12.65 8.65 3.94
C VAL A 75 -11.26 8.10 4.27
N VAL A 76 -11.12 6.79 4.11
CA VAL A 76 -9.85 6.08 4.12
C VAL A 76 -9.56 5.58 2.72
N ILE A 77 -8.33 5.79 2.26
CA ILE A 77 -7.82 5.25 1.00
C ILE A 77 -6.91 4.07 1.33
N VAL A 78 -7.09 2.99 0.59
CA VAL A 78 -6.23 1.82 0.61
C VAL A 78 -5.61 1.67 -0.77
N LEU A 79 -4.29 1.63 -0.82
CA LEU A 79 -3.51 1.40 -2.03
C LEU A 79 -2.85 0.02 -1.90
N GLU A 80 -3.21 -0.91 -2.77
CA GLU A 80 -2.64 -2.26 -2.83
C GLU A 80 -1.60 -2.34 -3.95
N PHE A 81 -0.37 -2.66 -3.57
CA PHE A 81 0.77 -2.78 -4.47
C PHE A 81 1.04 -4.24 -4.83
N GLU A 82 1.71 -4.49 -5.95
CA GLU A 82 2.16 -5.85 -6.30
C GLU A 82 3.31 -6.30 -5.40
N ALA A 83 4.22 -5.38 -5.07
CA ALA A 83 5.36 -5.62 -4.19
C ALA A 83 5.61 -4.50 -3.17
N THR A 84 6.45 -4.79 -2.18
CA THR A 84 6.83 -3.83 -1.14
C THR A 84 7.74 -2.72 -1.70
N GLU A 85 8.58 -3.07 -2.67
CA GLU A 85 9.46 -2.16 -3.40
C GLU A 85 8.67 -1.08 -4.13
N ASP A 86 7.54 -1.45 -4.74
CA ASP A 86 6.62 -0.53 -5.42
C ASP A 86 6.07 0.53 -4.46
N MET A 87 5.83 0.16 -3.19
CA MET A 87 5.36 1.10 -2.16
C MET A 87 6.42 2.15 -1.83
N LYS A 88 7.71 1.79 -1.89
CA LYS A 88 8.82 2.73 -1.69
C LYS A 88 9.05 3.61 -2.93
N GLU A 89 8.91 3.05 -4.12
CA GLU A 89 8.95 3.82 -5.38
C GLU A 89 7.82 4.85 -5.40
N PHE A 90 6.59 4.43 -5.08
CA PHE A 90 5.44 5.31 -4.91
C PHE A 90 5.70 6.44 -3.92
N TYR A 91 6.34 6.13 -2.78
CA TYR A 91 6.78 7.15 -1.83
C TYR A 91 7.79 8.12 -2.41
N THR A 92 8.76 7.64 -3.19
CA THR A 92 9.80 8.51 -3.73
C THR A 92 9.24 9.49 -4.76
N ASP A 93 8.29 9.01 -5.58
CA ASP A 93 7.77 9.71 -6.75
C ASP A 93 6.60 10.65 -6.44
N SER A 94 5.76 10.33 -5.44
CA SER A 94 4.60 11.17 -5.10
C SER A 94 4.93 12.21 -4.02
N GLU A 95 4.98 13.49 -4.42
CA GLU A 95 5.09 14.61 -3.48
C GLU A 95 3.90 14.66 -2.52
N ALA A 96 2.69 14.39 -3.04
CA ALA A 96 1.48 14.38 -2.23
C ALA A 96 1.54 13.32 -1.12
N PHE A 97 1.99 12.10 -1.45
CA PHE A 97 2.09 11.03 -0.47
C PHE A 97 3.21 11.27 0.54
N ARG A 98 4.38 11.77 0.12
CA ARG A 98 5.46 12.18 1.06
C ARG A 98 4.99 13.22 2.06
N GLY A 99 4.18 14.18 1.60
CA GLY A 99 3.57 15.19 2.47
C GLY A 99 2.60 14.58 3.50
N LEU A 100 1.91 13.50 3.12
CA LEU A 100 0.93 12.82 3.96
C LEU A 100 1.58 12.02 5.10
N ILE A 101 2.73 11.38 4.85
CA ILE A 101 3.44 10.54 5.83
C ILE A 101 4.80 11.11 6.25
N LYS A 102 4.89 12.44 6.35
CA LYS A 102 6.14 13.20 6.61
C LYS A 102 6.96 12.77 7.84
N ASP A 103 6.34 12.10 8.81
CA ASP A 103 6.98 11.66 10.05
C ASP A 103 7.66 10.29 9.91
N ILE A 104 7.52 9.64 8.75
CA ILE A 104 8.20 8.40 8.39
C ILE A 104 9.59 8.72 7.85
N GLN A 105 10.63 8.14 8.46
CA GLN A 105 12.00 8.29 8.00
C GLN A 105 12.24 7.40 6.77
N ASP A 106 12.61 8.02 5.65
CA ASP A 106 13.08 7.34 4.44
C ASP A 106 14.61 7.28 4.38
N GLU A 107 15.22 6.67 5.41
CA GLU A 107 16.67 6.50 5.48
C GLU A 107 17.00 5.01 5.66
N GLY A 108 16.65 4.20 4.65
CA GLY A 108 16.86 2.75 4.72
C GLY A 108 16.52 1.98 3.45
N SER A 109 16.55 0.65 3.55
CA SER A 109 16.05 -0.30 2.55
C SER A 109 14.53 -0.22 2.38
N ALA A 110 13.98 -0.82 1.31
CA ALA A 110 12.53 -0.95 1.12
C ALA A 110 11.86 -1.70 2.28
N GLU A 111 12.54 -2.69 2.84
CA GLU A 111 12.07 -3.45 4.00
C GLU A 111 12.00 -2.59 5.27
N GLU A 112 13.02 -1.77 5.54
CA GLU A 112 13.01 -0.86 6.71
C GLU A 112 11.94 0.22 6.57
N PHE A 113 11.78 0.78 5.37
CA PHE A 113 10.71 1.72 5.06
C PHE A 113 9.34 1.08 5.30
N HIS A 114 9.10 -0.09 4.72
CA HIS A 114 7.84 -0.82 4.88
C HIS A 114 7.54 -1.17 6.34
N LYS A 115 8.55 -1.66 7.07
CA LYS A 115 8.43 -1.94 8.50
C LYS A 115 8.01 -0.70 9.28
N SER A 116 8.56 0.47 8.97
CA SER A 116 8.17 1.72 9.63
C SER A 116 6.70 2.11 9.35
N LEU A 117 6.18 1.79 8.16
CA LEU A 117 4.77 1.96 7.83
C LEU A 117 3.89 0.97 8.60
N GLU A 118 4.30 -0.30 8.72
CA GLU A 118 3.56 -1.28 9.52
C GLU A 118 3.55 -0.90 11.01
N ASP A 119 4.70 -0.48 11.55
CA ASP A 119 4.85 -0.07 12.96
C ASP A 119 4.00 1.16 13.30
N THR A 120 3.70 2.01 12.30
CA THR A 120 2.79 3.16 12.42
C THR A 120 1.34 2.84 12.11
N GLY A 121 1.04 1.67 11.52
CA GLY A 121 -0.30 1.27 11.11
C GLY A 121 -0.75 1.90 9.80
N LEU A 122 0.19 2.44 9.04
CA LEU A 122 0.00 2.98 7.70
C LEU A 122 0.16 1.91 6.63
N ALA A 123 0.71 0.74 6.96
CA ALA A 123 0.73 -0.41 6.07
C ALA A 123 0.33 -1.71 6.78
N LYS A 124 -0.13 -2.66 5.97
CA LYS A 124 -0.28 -4.07 6.35
C LYS A 124 0.01 -4.93 5.13
N GLY A 125 1.11 -5.67 5.15
CA GLY A 125 1.60 -6.36 3.96
C GLY A 125 1.74 -5.39 2.78
N ASN A 126 1.25 -5.76 1.61
CA ASN A 126 1.30 -4.94 0.40
C ASN A 126 0.25 -3.81 0.34
N CYS A 127 -0.52 -3.57 1.40
CA CYS A 127 -1.52 -2.50 1.46
C CYS A 127 -0.99 -1.30 2.26
N LEU A 128 -1.01 -0.14 1.63
CA LEU A 128 -0.85 1.16 2.28
C LEU A 128 -2.23 1.74 2.60
N VAL A 129 -2.37 2.34 3.78
CA VAL A 129 -3.65 2.81 4.32
C VAL A 129 -3.48 4.20 4.90
N PHE A 130 -4.34 5.14 4.49
CA PHE A 130 -4.35 6.47 5.08
C PHE A 130 -5.75 7.09 5.14
N SER A 131 -6.01 7.82 6.22
CA SER A 131 -7.22 8.62 6.41
C SER A 131 -7.01 10.03 5.90
N ILE A 132 -7.96 10.54 5.11
CA ILE A 132 -7.96 11.95 4.68
C ILE A 132 -8.31 12.87 5.86
N ASN A 133 -9.06 12.38 6.84
CA ASN A 133 -9.35 13.12 8.06
C ASN A 133 -8.32 12.78 9.15
N PRO A 134 -7.49 13.74 9.62
CA PRO A 134 -6.49 13.49 10.65
C PRO A 134 -7.11 13.11 12.01
N LEU A 135 -8.37 13.45 12.27
CA LEU A 135 -9.06 13.08 13.51
C LEU A 135 -9.31 11.56 13.62
N GLU A 136 -9.41 10.87 12.48
CA GLU A 136 -9.62 9.42 12.41
C GLU A 136 -8.29 8.64 12.39
N TYR A 137 -7.16 9.33 12.28
CA TYR A 137 -5.84 8.73 12.10
C TYR A 137 -5.55 7.64 13.15
N ASN A 138 -5.79 7.93 14.43
CA ASN A 138 -5.50 6.99 15.51
C ASN A 138 -6.41 5.75 15.48
N ALA A 139 -7.69 5.93 15.17
CA ALA A 139 -8.64 4.82 15.10
C ALA A 139 -8.30 3.87 13.93
N VAL A 140 -8.01 4.45 12.76
CA VAL A 140 -7.64 3.71 11.55
C VAL A 140 -6.30 2.98 11.77
N THR A 141 -5.24 3.69 12.13
CA THR A 141 -3.91 3.08 12.30
C THR A 141 -3.88 2.01 13.39
N THR A 142 -4.65 2.19 14.47
CA THR A 142 -4.79 1.15 15.52
C THR A 142 -5.50 -0.10 14.98
N ALA A 143 -6.54 0.07 14.18
CA ALA A 143 -7.23 -1.06 13.56
C ALA A 143 -6.30 -1.83 12.61
N ILE A 144 -5.53 -1.13 11.77
CA ILE A 144 -4.60 -1.74 10.81
C ILE A 144 -3.46 -2.50 11.49
N LYS A 145 -2.88 -1.96 12.57
CA LYS A 145 -1.85 -2.67 13.36
C LYS A 145 -2.35 -4.03 13.87
N ASN A 146 -3.63 -4.09 14.26
CA ASN A 146 -4.26 -5.27 14.84
C ASN A 146 -4.89 -6.23 13.81
N ALA A 147 -4.80 -5.92 12.51
CA ALA A 147 -5.37 -6.71 11.41
C ALA A 147 -4.60 -8.01 11.10
#